data_AF-A0A9D2HXQ7-F1
#
_entry.id   AF-A0A9D2HXQ7-F1
#
_cell.length_a   1.000
_cell.length_b   1.000
_cell.length_c   1.000
_cell.angle_alpha   90.00
_cell.angle_beta   90.00
_cell.angle_gamma   90.00
#
_symmetry.space_group_name_H-M   'P 1'
#
loop_
_entity.id
_entity.type
_entity.pdbx_description
1 polymer ?
#
loop_
_entity_poly.entity_id
_entity_poly.type
_entity_poly.pdbx_seq_one_letter_code
_entity_poly.pdbx_strand_id
1 'polypeptide(L)'
;MRKTICFLLCCMAGFTVRAQAPADSVPQDYNGLRETVYLQTSKGVYETGEDLWFKGYAFDAQTLALSGRSRTLFVEMADGKDSIVWQEKYPIHAGMAEGHIYVDKNLRPGNYRIHAYTRHSFLRDTLMPIYPKVIRVVKEIADKLEHKEAASMPDTVARLQFFPEGGDLVNGIPSKVAFKATDYREMPVPVEGVLEENGRVVARLESMQDSMGSFMLLPRRDATYKAVLSNGREFSFCPIEASGLALRLNKQTEQFLDFQLSQPNGDKPQTVRLVGRMRGMTCCTATATLHGSVRVRMPVAPL
;
A
#
# COMPACT_ATOMS: atom_id res chain seq x y z
N MET A 1 -44.02 21.60 -48.38
CA MET A 1 -42.61 21.22 -48.13
C MET A 1 -42.40 21.07 -46.64
N ARG A 2 -42.40 19.83 -46.11
CA ARG A 2 -42.05 19.54 -44.71
C ARG A 2 -40.59 19.09 -44.66
N LYS A 3 -39.74 19.84 -43.97
CA LYS A 3 -38.34 19.47 -43.74
C LYS A 3 -38.28 18.57 -42.51
N THR A 4 -37.99 17.29 -42.71
CA THR A 4 -37.72 16.33 -41.64
C THR A 4 -36.25 16.49 -41.24
N ILE A 5 -36.00 16.98 -40.03
CA ILE A 5 -34.67 17.06 -39.43
C ILE A 5 -34.40 15.72 -38.74
N CYS A 6 -33.48 14.93 -39.28
CA CYS A 6 -32.96 13.73 -38.61
C CYS A 6 -31.98 14.14 -37.51
N PHE A 7 -32.38 13.95 -36.25
CA PHE A 7 -31.45 13.95 -35.13
C PHE A 7 -30.60 12.67 -35.19
N LEU A 8 -29.35 12.79 -35.60
CA LEU A 8 -28.38 11.71 -35.53
C LEU A 8 -27.96 11.54 -34.06
N LEU A 9 -28.61 10.63 -33.35
CA LEU A 9 -28.21 10.23 -32.00
C LEU A 9 -26.90 9.43 -32.12
N CYS A 10 -25.76 10.10 -31.94
CA CYS A 10 -24.45 9.47 -31.90
C CYS A 10 -24.33 8.70 -30.57
N CYS A 11 -24.75 7.44 -30.57
CA CYS A 11 -24.43 6.50 -29.50
C CYS A 11 -22.91 6.32 -29.48
N MET A 12 -22.20 7.08 -28.63
CA MET A 12 -20.86 6.75 -28.18
C MET A 12 -20.92 5.45 -27.37
N ALA A 13 -21.01 4.32 -28.07
CA ALA A 13 -20.87 3.00 -27.49
C ALA A 13 -19.42 2.87 -27.02
N GLY A 14 -19.17 3.27 -25.77
CA GLY A 14 -17.85 3.12 -25.15
C GLY A 14 -17.49 1.63 -25.10
N PHE A 15 -16.57 1.21 -25.96
CA PHE A 15 -16.03 -0.15 -25.99
C PHE A 15 -15.54 -0.52 -24.59
N THR A 16 -16.13 -1.58 -24.04
CA THR A 16 -15.78 -2.09 -22.72
C THR A 16 -15.24 -3.50 -22.91
N VAL A 17 -13.97 -3.69 -22.58
CA VAL A 17 -13.31 -4.99 -22.61
C VAL A 17 -13.47 -5.66 -21.25
N ARG A 18 -13.74 -6.96 -21.22
CA ARG A 18 -13.74 -7.76 -19.99
C ARG A 18 -12.41 -8.50 -19.87
N ALA A 19 -11.85 -8.53 -18.67
CA ALA A 19 -10.71 -9.36 -18.37
C ALA A 19 -11.06 -10.86 -18.47
N GLN A 20 -10.07 -11.64 -18.84
CA GLN A 20 -10.11 -13.09 -18.93
C GLN A 20 -9.16 -13.71 -17.90
N ALA A 21 -9.29 -15.01 -17.67
CA ALA A 21 -8.31 -15.78 -16.91
C ALA A 21 -6.90 -15.55 -17.50
N PRO A 22 -5.84 -15.54 -16.67
CA PRO A 22 -4.49 -15.37 -17.17
C PRO A 22 -4.17 -16.44 -18.23
N ALA A 23 -3.68 -16.01 -19.39
CA ALA A 23 -3.08 -16.94 -20.34
C ALA A 23 -1.77 -17.49 -19.75
N ASP A 24 -1.45 -18.76 -20.03
CA ASP A 24 -0.23 -19.46 -19.55
C ASP A 24 1.09 -18.72 -19.88
N SER A 25 1.05 -17.74 -20.78
CA SER A 25 2.20 -16.96 -21.24
C SER A 25 2.52 -15.70 -20.42
N VAL A 26 1.78 -15.38 -19.34
CA VAL A 26 2.17 -14.28 -18.45
C VAL A 26 3.29 -14.76 -17.53
N PRO A 27 4.50 -14.15 -17.58
CA PRO A 27 5.58 -14.53 -16.69
C PRO A 27 5.13 -14.40 -15.23
N GLN A 28 5.11 -15.53 -14.53
CA GLN A 28 4.98 -15.56 -13.08
C GLN A 28 6.29 -15.02 -12.52
N ASP A 29 6.19 -13.89 -11.83
CA ASP A 29 7.34 -13.29 -11.17
C ASP A 29 7.60 -14.06 -9.86
N TYR A 30 8.42 -15.10 -9.94
CA TYR A 30 8.77 -15.97 -8.81
C TYR A 30 9.75 -15.31 -7.80
N ASN A 31 10.00 -14.00 -7.91
CA ASN A 31 10.91 -13.27 -7.03
C ASN A 31 10.27 -12.85 -5.69
N GLY A 32 8.99 -13.18 -5.46
CA GLY A 32 8.31 -12.91 -4.19
C GLY A 32 8.65 -13.89 -3.07
N LEU A 33 8.35 -13.49 -1.82
CA LEU A 33 8.39 -14.37 -0.65
C LEU A 33 7.62 -15.66 -0.93
N ARG A 34 8.16 -16.79 -0.50
CA ARG A 34 7.46 -18.08 -0.60
C ARG A 34 6.65 -18.37 0.65
N GLU A 35 7.12 -17.87 1.79
CA GLU A 35 6.51 -18.04 3.09
C GLU A 35 6.56 -16.70 3.83
N THR A 36 5.51 -16.36 4.58
CA THR A 36 5.51 -15.25 5.52
C THR A 36 5.29 -15.78 6.92
N VAL A 37 6.04 -15.26 7.88
CA VAL A 37 5.92 -15.66 9.29
C VAL A 37 5.21 -14.54 10.06
N TYR A 38 4.22 -14.93 10.85
CA TYR A 38 3.54 -14.06 11.79
C TYR A 38 3.76 -14.57 13.21
N LEU A 39 4.12 -13.67 14.13
CA LEU A 39 4.35 -13.99 15.53
C LEU A 39 3.34 -13.26 16.41
N GLN A 40 2.51 -14.03 17.11
CA GLN A 40 1.60 -13.54 18.12
C GLN A 40 2.21 -13.76 19.50
N THR A 41 2.39 -12.68 20.26
CA THR A 41 2.83 -12.74 21.66
C THR A 41 1.64 -12.63 22.60
N SER A 42 1.78 -13.18 23.81
CA SER A 42 0.77 -13.11 24.86
C SER A 42 0.46 -11.69 25.34
N LYS A 43 1.48 -10.81 25.38
CA LYS A 43 1.43 -9.41 25.86
C LYS A 43 2.35 -8.54 24.98
N GLY A 44 2.32 -7.23 25.22
CA GLY A 44 3.25 -6.25 24.61
C GLY A 44 4.30 -5.70 25.57
N VAL A 45 4.13 -5.91 26.88
CA VAL A 45 5.03 -5.45 27.95
C VAL A 45 5.35 -6.64 28.85
N TYR A 46 6.62 -6.81 29.19
CA TYR A 46 7.12 -7.91 30.02
C TYR A 46 8.12 -7.42 31.08
N GLU A 47 8.13 -8.03 32.25
CA GLU A 47 9.12 -7.86 33.30
C GLU A 47 10.36 -8.70 33.04
N THR A 48 11.51 -8.26 33.54
CA THR A 48 12.70 -9.11 33.52
C THR A 48 12.53 -10.29 34.47
N GLY A 49 12.79 -11.50 33.99
CA GLY A 49 12.66 -12.75 34.73
C GLY A 49 11.37 -13.52 34.45
N GLU A 50 10.46 -13.02 33.59
CA GLU A 50 9.26 -13.75 33.17
C GLU A 50 9.42 -14.44 31.80
N ASP A 51 8.52 -15.39 31.53
CA ASP A 51 8.41 -16.05 30.22
C ASP A 51 7.41 -15.33 29.32
N LEU A 52 7.90 -14.89 28.16
CA LEU A 52 7.08 -14.40 27.06
C LEU A 52 6.59 -15.58 26.24
N TRP A 53 5.30 -15.92 26.33
CA TRP A 53 4.70 -16.96 25.48
C TRP A 53 4.29 -16.43 24.11
N PHE A 54 4.48 -17.23 23.07
CA PHE A 54 4.09 -16.88 21.70
C PHE A 54 3.49 -18.05 20.90
N LYS A 55 2.75 -17.71 19.86
CA LYS A 55 2.38 -18.58 18.73
C LYS A 55 2.93 -18.01 17.43
N GLY A 56 3.69 -18.82 16.70
CA GLY A 56 4.20 -18.54 15.36
C GLY A 56 3.35 -19.22 14.30
N TYR A 57 3.12 -18.53 13.19
CA TYR A 57 2.36 -19.01 12.05
C TYR A 57 3.19 -18.81 10.79
N ALA A 58 3.49 -19.89 10.08
CA ALA A 58 4.09 -19.87 8.75
C ALA A 58 2.97 -19.98 7.72
N PHE A 59 2.81 -18.94 6.89
CA PHE A 59 1.82 -18.89 5.82
C PHE A 59 2.49 -18.97 4.47
N ASP A 60 1.87 -19.66 3.51
CA ASP A 60 2.25 -19.52 2.11
C ASP A 60 1.93 -18.09 1.66
N ALA A 61 2.92 -17.39 1.12
CA ALA A 61 2.79 -15.95 0.86
C ALA A 61 1.73 -15.61 -0.20
N GLN A 62 1.40 -16.55 -1.08
CA GLN A 62 0.46 -16.35 -2.18
C GLN A 62 -0.98 -16.68 -1.77
N THR A 63 -1.17 -17.72 -0.96
CA THR A 63 -2.50 -18.20 -0.58
C THR A 63 -2.94 -17.74 0.81
N LEU A 64 -1.99 -17.36 1.67
CA LEU A 64 -2.16 -17.12 3.10
C LEU A 64 -2.68 -18.34 3.88
N ALA A 65 -2.67 -19.52 3.27
CA ALA A 65 -2.91 -20.78 3.99
C ALA A 65 -1.67 -21.15 4.81
N LEU A 66 -1.87 -21.96 5.86
CA LEU A 66 -0.76 -22.49 6.65
C LEU A 66 0.20 -23.28 5.74
N SER A 67 1.48 -22.91 5.79
CA SER A 67 2.52 -23.50 4.96
C SER A 67 3.07 -24.78 5.58
N GLY A 68 3.25 -25.81 4.75
CA GLY A 68 3.96 -27.03 5.10
C GLY A 68 5.43 -27.06 4.69
N ARG A 69 5.99 -25.95 4.16
CA ARG A 69 7.33 -25.91 3.55
C ARG A 69 8.44 -25.99 4.58
N SER A 70 8.29 -25.30 5.70
CA SER A 70 9.29 -25.22 6.76
C SER A 70 8.93 -26.08 7.96
N ARG A 71 9.95 -26.66 8.61
CA ARG A 71 9.81 -27.49 9.83
C ARG A 71 10.45 -26.84 11.06
N THR A 72 11.10 -25.70 10.88
CA THR A 72 11.82 -25.01 11.95
C THR A 72 11.53 -23.52 11.85
N LEU A 73 11.08 -22.95 12.96
CA LEU A 73 10.96 -21.53 13.20
C LEU A 73 12.20 -21.07 13.97
N PHE A 74 12.93 -20.12 13.43
CA PHE A 74 14.03 -19.45 14.12
C PHE A 74 13.45 -18.21 14.78
N VAL A 75 13.73 -18.03 16.07
CA VAL A 75 13.26 -16.88 16.85
C VAL A 75 14.45 -16.23 17.52
N GLU A 76 14.64 -14.94 17.26
CA GLU A 76 15.74 -14.14 17.81
C GLU A 76 15.16 -12.88 18.44
N MET A 77 15.69 -12.48 19.60
CA MET A 77 15.35 -11.22 20.25
C MET A 77 16.58 -10.30 20.19
N ALA A 78 16.39 -9.10 19.66
CA ALA A 78 17.41 -8.08 19.53
C ALA A 78 17.07 -6.84 20.35
N ASP A 79 18.10 -6.17 20.87
CA ASP A 79 17.97 -4.92 21.60
C ASP A 79 17.84 -3.69 20.66
N GLY A 80 17.74 -2.49 21.24
CA GLY A 80 17.63 -1.24 20.47
C GLY A 80 18.86 -0.87 19.63
N LYS A 81 19.97 -1.61 19.75
CA LYS A 81 21.19 -1.49 18.93
C LYS A 81 21.33 -2.64 17.92
N ASP A 82 20.25 -3.39 17.72
CA ASP A 82 20.18 -4.58 16.86
C ASP A 82 21.15 -5.70 17.27
N SER A 83 21.58 -5.73 18.54
CA SER A 83 22.38 -6.82 19.10
C SER A 83 21.46 -7.96 19.55
N ILE A 84 21.70 -9.17 19.06
CA ILE A 84 20.94 -10.37 19.47
C ILE A 84 21.27 -10.68 20.94
N VAL A 85 20.24 -10.64 21.79
CA VAL A 85 20.33 -10.91 23.24
C VAL A 85 19.79 -12.28 23.62
N TRP A 86 19.01 -12.91 22.73
CA TRP A 86 18.46 -14.25 22.92
C TRP A 86 18.10 -14.86 21.57
N GLN A 87 18.24 -16.19 21.42
CA GLN A 87 17.87 -16.91 20.21
C GLN A 87 17.53 -18.37 20.50
N GLU A 88 16.51 -18.91 19.82
CA GLU A 88 16.15 -20.32 19.88
C GLU A 88 15.44 -20.78 18.60
N LYS A 89 15.26 -22.09 18.45
CA LYS A 89 14.56 -22.72 17.32
C LYS A 89 13.40 -23.57 17.83
N TYR A 90 12.27 -23.48 17.15
CA TYR A 90 11.05 -24.22 17.49
C TYR A 90 10.61 -25.10 16.32
N PRO A 91 10.09 -26.31 16.59
CA PRO A 91 9.51 -27.14 15.55
C PRO A 91 8.20 -26.54 15.02
N ILE A 92 7.99 -26.62 13.71
CA ILE A 92 6.74 -26.21 13.06
C ILE A 92 5.90 -27.46 12.76
N HIS A 93 4.69 -27.49 13.29
CA HIS A 93 3.68 -28.51 13.07
C HIS A 93 2.47 -27.88 12.37
N ALA A 94 2.12 -28.40 11.18
CA ALA A 94 1.01 -27.89 10.37
C ALA A 94 1.06 -26.36 10.13
N GLY A 95 2.26 -25.81 9.91
CA GLY A 95 2.46 -24.36 9.71
C GLY A 95 2.39 -23.53 10.99
N MET A 96 2.32 -24.15 12.18
CA MET A 96 2.24 -23.48 13.47
C MET A 96 3.41 -23.88 14.38
N ALA A 97 3.84 -22.98 15.24
CA ALA A 97 4.81 -23.24 16.29
C ALA A 97 4.37 -22.54 17.57
N GLU A 98 4.64 -23.16 18.71
CA GLU A 98 4.37 -22.59 20.03
C GLU A 98 5.67 -22.62 20.84
N GLY A 99 5.91 -21.57 21.61
CA GLY A 99 7.18 -21.41 22.32
C GLY A 99 7.16 -20.27 23.33
N HIS A 100 8.30 -20.05 23.96
CA HIS A 100 8.47 -18.99 24.94
C HIS A 100 9.86 -18.35 24.87
N ILE A 101 9.96 -17.07 25.17
CA ILE A 101 11.23 -16.36 25.29
C ILE A 101 11.41 -16.01 26.77
N TYR A 102 12.48 -16.52 27.39
CA TYR A 102 12.82 -16.11 28.74
C TYR A 102 13.46 -14.71 28.71
N VAL A 103 12.81 -13.74 29.36
CA VAL A 103 13.30 -12.37 29.43
C VAL A 103 14.37 -12.30 30.53
N ASP A 104 15.65 -12.33 30.18
CA ASP A 104 16.73 -12.42 31.18
C ASP A 104 16.68 -11.27 32.22
N LYS A 105 16.95 -11.61 33.49
CA LYS A 105 16.92 -10.67 34.63
C LYS A 105 17.86 -9.48 34.47
N ASN A 106 18.92 -9.63 33.68
CA ASN A 106 19.93 -8.62 33.44
C ASN A 106 19.62 -7.71 32.23
N LEU A 107 18.56 -7.99 31.47
CA LEU A 107 18.13 -7.11 30.41
C LEU A 107 17.80 -5.71 30.96
N ARG A 108 18.10 -4.71 30.15
CA ARG A 108 17.82 -3.31 30.50
C ARG A 108 16.39 -2.98 30.08
N PRO A 109 15.65 -2.19 30.85
CA PRO A 109 14.34 -1.70 30.41
C PRO A 109 14.44 -0.99 29.05
N GLY A 110 13.60 -1.37 28.11
CA GLY A 110 13.85 -1.05 26.71
C GLY A 110 12.82 -1.62 25.76
N ASN A 111 12.83 -1.14 24.53
CA ASN A 111 12.09 -1.79 23.44
C ASN A 111 13.01 -2.83 22.82
N TYR A 112 12.48 -4.03 22.62
CA TYR A 112 13.16 -5.15 21.98
C TYR A 112 12.40 -5.58 20.75
N ARG A 113 13.13 -6.09 19.75
CA ARG A 113 12.57 -6.60 18.50
C ARG A 113 12.71 -8.11 18.48
N ILE A 114 11.60 -8.81 18.26
CA ILE A 114 11.59 -10.24 18.04
C ILE A 114 11.49 -10.50 16.55
N HIS A 115 12.47 -11.22 16.02
CA HIS A 115 12.56 -11.67 14.66
C HIS A 115 12.19 -13.15 14.62
N ALA A 116 11.12 -13.49 13.90
CA ALA A 116 10.70 -14.86 13.70
C ALA A 116 10.71 -15.16 12.20
N TYR A 117 11.42 -16.22 11.80
CA TYR A 117 11.63 -16.52 10.39
C TYR A 117 11.89 -18.00 10.11
N THR A 118 11.81 -18.37 8.85
CA THR A 118 12.14 -19.71 8.34
C THR A 118 13.13 -19.62 7.19
N ARG A 119 13.65 -20.76 6.75
CA ARG A 119 14.49 -20.85 5.53
C ARG A 119 13.80 -20.36 4.25
N HIS A 120 12.49 -20.16 4.25
CA HIS A 120 11.69 -19.78 3.08
C HIS A 120 11.04 -18.40 3.20
N SER A 121 11.30 -17.68 4.30
CA SER A 121 10.71 -16.36 4.58
C SER A 121 11.64 -15.18 4.25
N PHE A 122 12.68 -15.41 3.46
CA PHE A 122 13.59 -14.37 2.97
C PHE A 122 13.42 -14.17 1.47
N LEU A 123 13.58 -12.93 1.00
CA LEU A 123 13.86 -12.68 -0.41
C LEU A 123 15.34 -12.96 -0.68
N ARG A 124 15.73 -13.06 -1.96
CA ARG A 124 17.12 -13.33 -2.35
C ARG A 124 18.12 -12.27 -1.86
N ASP A 125 17.63 -11.07 -1.60
CA ASP A 125 18.39 -9.85 -1.30
C ASP A 125 18.15 -9.31 0.11
N THR A 126 17.29 -9.93 0.92
CA THR A 126 17.04 -9.48 2.31
C THR A 126 17.80 -10.34 3.30
N LEU A 127 18.58 -9.68 4.17
CA LEU A 127 19.29 -10.32 5.28
C LEU A 127 18.49 -10.33 6.59
N MET A 128 17.34 -9.66 6.63
CA MET A 128 16.52 -9.54 7.84
C MET A 128 15.03 -9.81 7.57
N PRO A 129 14.29 -10.38 8.54
CA PRO A 129 12.86 -10.58 8.41
C PRO A 129 12.11 -9.25 8.30
N ILE A 130 11.08 -9.22 7.46
CA ILE A 130 10.43 -7.98 7.01
C ILE A 130 9.55 -7.33 8.11
N TYR A 131 9.09 -8.11 9.10
CA TYR A 131 8.16 -7.63 10.14
C TYR A 131 8.56 -8.11 11.54
N PRO A 132 9.44 -7.38 12.25
CA PRO A 132 9.75 -7.69 13.64
C PRO A 132 8.57 -7.40 14.57
N LYS A 133 8.37 -8.23 15.59
CA LYS A 133 7.42 -7.98 16.67
C LYS A 133 8.12 -7.16 17.76
N VAL A 134 7.65 -5.95 18.01
CA VAL A 134 8.20 -5.10 19.09
C VAL A 134 7.52 -5.41 20.42
N ILE A 135 8.32 -5.54 21.47
CA ILE A 135 7.88 -5.65 22.87
C ILE A 135 8.59 -4.61 23.73
N ARG A 136 8.02 -4.32 24.90
CA ARG A 136 8.66 -3.50 25.95
C ARG A 136 9.09 -4.40 27.09
N VAL A 137 10.34 -4.28 27.53
CA VAL A 137 10.85 -4.91 28.75
C VAL A 137 10.96 -3.85 29.85
N VAL A 138 10.51 -4.18 31.06
CA VAL A 138 10.59 -3.35 32.28
C VAL A 138 11.18 -4.16 33.44
N LYS A 139 11.65 -3.51 34.51
CA LYS A 139 12.11 -4.24 35.71
C LYS A 139 10.94 -4.74 36.55
N GLU A 140 9.96 -3.86 36.74
CA GLU A 140 8.73 -4.11 37.46
C GLU A 140 7.63 -3.31 36.76
N ILE A 141 6.46 -3.88 36.51
CA ILE A 141 5.32 -3.21 35.87
C ILE A 141 4.74 -2.13 36.80
N ALA A 142 4.89 -2.32 38.12
CA ALA A 142 4.50 -1.33 39.12
C ALA A 142 5.37 -0.06 39.07
N ASP A 143 6.61 -0.16 38.57
CA ASP A 143 7.46 0.99 38.29
C ASP A 143 6.93 1.72 37.05
N LYS A 144 5.96 2.59 37.31
CA LYS A 144 5.36 3.61 36.44
C LYS A 144 5.63 3.38 34.95
N LEU A 145 4.55 3.05 34.24
CA LEU A 145 4.35 3.52 32.87
C LEU A 145 4.46 5.06 32.88
N GLU A 146 5.68 5.59 32.90
CA GLU A 146 5.94 6.96 32.54
C GLU A 146 5.66 7.02 31.04
N HIS A 147 4.37 7.17 30.71
CA HIS A 147 4.02 7.99 29.57
C HIS A 147 4.58 9.37 29.87
N LYS A 148 5.86 9.57 29.57
CA LYS A 148 6.28 10.84 28.98
C LYS A 148 5.40 10.95 27.75
N GLU A 149 4.28 11.64 27.91
CA GLU A 149 3.62 12.31 26.81
C GLU A 149 4.75 13.02 26.08
N ALA A 150 5.19 12.44 24.97
CA ALA A 150 6.15 13.09 24.11
C ALA A 150 5.50 14.43 23.81
N ALA A 151 6.14 15.51 24.26
CA ALA A 151 5.64 16.88 24.15
C ALA A 151 4.83 17.01 22.87
N SER A 152 3.54 17.31 22.99
CA SER A 152 2.64 17.41 21.84
C SER A 152 3.17 18.53 20.96
N MET A 153 3.99 18.20 19.96
CA MET A 153 4.22 19.16 18.90
C MET A 153 2.90 19.24 18.14
N PRO A 154 2.53 20.44 17.68
CA PRO A 154 1.18 20.71 17.24
C PRO A 154 0.78 19.74 16.13
N ASP A 155 -0.51 19.37 16.08
CA ASP A 155 -1.18 18.61 15.01
C ASP A 155 -1.16 19.40 13.69
N THR A 156 0.04 19.73 13.23
CA THR A 156 0.28 20.50 12.03
C THR A 156 0.78 19.54 10.98
N VAL A 157 0.14 19.60 9.82
CA VAL A 157 0.50 18.82 8.63
C VAL A 157 1.98 19.03 8.32
N ALA A 158 2.83 18.05 8.62
CA ALA A 158 4.27 18.13 8.34
C ALA A 158 4.56 17.70 6.90
N ARG A 159 3.82 16.72 6.40
CA ARG A 159 3.99 16.13 5.08
C ARG A 159 2.63 16.00 4.40
N LEU A 160 2.54 16.46 3.15
CA LEU A 160 1.40 16.28 2.26
C LEU A 160 1.91 15.66 0.96
N GLN A 161 1.41 14.47 0.63
CA GLN A 161 1.82 13.70 -0.54
C GLN A 161 0.65 13.50 -1.50
N PHE A 162 0.95 13.44 -2.79
CA PHE A 162 -0.01 13.27 -3.87
C PHE A 162 0.28 11.98 -4.65
N PHE A 163 -0.77 11.23 -4.95
CA PHE A 163 -0.73 9.90 -5.54
C PHE A 163 -1.70 9.85 -6.73
N PRO A 164 -1.21 10.10 -7.95
CA PRO A 164 -1.99 9.86 -9.15
C PRO A 164 -2.34 8.38 -9.25
N GLU A 165 -3.60 8.06 -9.56
CA GLU A 165 -4.07 6.67 -9.56
C GLU A 165 -3.34 5.76 -10.57
N GLY A 166 -2.89 6.34 -11.69
CA GLY A 166 -2.09 5.66 -12.70
C GLY A 166 -0.59 5.64 -12.43
N GLY A 167 -0.13 6.14 -11.27
CA GLY A 167 1.28 6.36 -10.96
C GLY A 167 1.69 7.80 -11.25
N ASP A 168 1.75 8.16 -12.54
CA ASP A 168 2.16 9.48 -12.99
C ASP A 168 1.00 10.30 -13.56
N LEU A 169 1.10 11.63 -13.48
CA LEU A 169 0.19 12.52 -14.20
C LEU A 169 0.68 12.70 -15.64
N VAL A 170 -0.20 12.52 -16.61
CA VAL A 170 0.12 12.72 -18.02
C VAL A 170 -0.60 13.96 -18.53
N ASN A 171 0.16 14.88 -19.12
CA ASN A 171 -0.34 16.14 -19.67
C ASN A 171 -1.60 15.94 -20.53
N GLY A 172 -2.66 16.70 -20.21
CA GLY A 172 -3.91 16.69 -20.96
C GLY A 172 -4.81 15.47 -20.73
N ILE A 173 -4.49 14.58 -19.78
CA ILE A 173 -5.35 13.43 -19.47
C ILE A 173 -6.02 13.58 -18.09
N PRO A 174 -7.37 13.66 -18.01
CA PRO A 174 -8.09 13.74 -16.75
C PRO A 174 -7.77 12.58 -15.81
N SER A 175 -7.17 12.89 -14.67
CA SER A 175 -6.62 11.90 -13.72
C SER A 175 -7.18 12.14 -12.32
N LYS A 176 -7.38 11.06 -11.58
CA LYS A 176 -7.72 11.14 -10.15
C LYS A 176 -6.43 11.17 -9.35
N VAL A 177 -6.31 12.15 -8.45
CA VAL A 177 -5.16 12.30 -7.56
C VAL A 177 -5.64 12.14 -6.14
N ALA A 178 -5.14 11.09 -5.46
CA ALA A 178 -5.30 10.95 -4.03
C ALA A 178 -4.24 11.78 -3.30
N PHE A 179 -4.51 12.18 -2.07
CA PHE A 179 -3.52 12.80 -1.21
C PHE A 179 -3.58 12.23 0.20
N LYS A 180 -2.45 12.32 0.92
CA LYS A 180 -2.32 11.92 2.32
C LYS A 180 -1.55 12.98 3.09
N ALA A 181 -2.09 13.39 4.24
CA ALA A 181 -1.47 14.34 5.14
C ALA A 181 -1.05 13.66 6.44
N THR A 182 0.20 13.91 6.88
CA THR A 182 0.70 13.40 8.17
C THR A 182 1.45 14.48 8.95
N ASP A 183 1.47 14.35 10.27
CA ASP A 183 2.37 15.11 11.14
C ASP A 183 3.82 14.60 11.05
N TYR A 184 4.68 15.11 11.94
CA TYR A 184 6.09 14.73 12.08
C TYR A 184 6.29 13.33 12.71
N ARG A 185 5.23 12.71 13.24
CA ARG A 185 5.19 11.33 13.75
C ARG A 185 4.58 10.35 12.75
N GLU A 186 4.33 10.80 11.52
CA GLU A 186 3.63 10.06 10.46
C GLU A 186 2.17 9.70 10.77
N MET A 187 1.58 10.35 11.77
CA MET A 187 0.18 10.18 12.13
C MET A 187 -0.71 10.98 11.18
N PRO A 188 -1.86 10.43 10.75
CA PRO A 188 -2.81 11.15 9.88
C PRO A 188 -3.30 12.45 10.53
N VAL A 189 -3.24 13.58 9.81
CA VAL A 189 -3.77 14.88 10.26
C VAL A 189 -4.77 15.45 9.25
N PRO A 190 -6.01 15.83 9.67
CA PRO A 190 -7.00 16.40 8.79
C PRO A 190 -6.47 17.62 8.02
N VAL A 191 -6.87 17.73 6.76
CA VAL A 191 -6.44 18.78 5.84
C VAL A 191 -7.63 19.47 5.23
N GLU A 192 -7.58 20.80 5.28
CA GLU A 192 -8.41 21.68 4.46
C GLU A 192 -7.51 22.64 3.71
N GLY A 193 -7.71 22.77 2.41
CA GLY A 193 -6.94 23.65 1.55
C GLY A 193 -7.38 23.58 0.09
N VAL A 194 -6.49 24.03 -0.78
CA VAL A 194 -6.71 24.09 -2.23
C VAL A 194 -5.45 23.66 -2.98
N LEU A 195 -5.65 23.11 -4.18
CA LEU A 195 -4.62 23.01 -5.19
C LEU A 195 -4.75 24.24 -6.09
N GLU A 196 -3.66 24.97 -6.24
CA GLU A 196 -3.53 26.09 -7.16
C GLU A 196 -2.72 25.71 -8.39
N GLU A 197 -3.10 26.29 -9.51
CA GLU A 197 -2.43 26.23 -10.80
C GLU A 197 -2.16 27.66 -11.26
N ASN A 198 -0.89 28.06 -11.31
CA ASN A 198 -0.48 29.43 -11.60
C ASN A 198 -1.22 30.48 -10.73
N GLY A 199 -1.47 30.16 -9.45
CA GLY A 199 -2.18 31.00 -8.49
C GLY A 199 -3.71 30.99 -8.60
N ARG A 200 -4.30 30.14 -9.45
CA ARG A 200 -5.75 29.93 -9.54
C ARG A 200 -6.14 28.61 -8.90
N VAL A 201 -7.17 28.62 -8.07
CA VAL A 201 -7.69 27.38 -7.46
C VAL A 201 -8.27 26.46 -8.53
N VAL A 202 -7.78 25.22 -8.58
CA VAL A 202 -8.23 24.17 -9.52
C VAL A 202 -8.85 22.97 -8.83
N ALA A 203 -8.57 22.75 -7.54
CA ALA A 203 -9.20 21.70 -6.75
C ALA A 203 -9.24 22.07 -5.27
N ARG A 204 -10.20 21.50 -4.54
CA ARG A 204 -10.26 21.59 -3.08
C ARG A 204 -9.58 20.36 -2.47
N LEU A 205 -8.80 20.59 -1.41
CA LEU A 205 -8.19 19.56 -0.60
C LEU A 205 -9.00 19.46 0.68
N GLU A 206 -9.91 18.50 0.74
CA GLU A 206 -10.65 18.16 1.95
C GLU A 206 -10.36 16.72 2.31
N SER A 207 -9.73 16.51 3.46
CA SER A 207 -9.53 15.17 3.99
C SER A 207 -10.86 14.53 4.34
N MET A 208 -11.02 13.27 3.95
CA MET A 208 -12.07 12.37 4.44
C MET A 208 -11.53 11.60 5.65
N GLN A 209 -11.92 10.32 5.78
CA GLN A 209 -11.43 9.41 6.80
C GLN A 209 -9.90 9.22 6.70
N ASP A 210 -9.23 9.12 7.86
CA ASP A 210 -7.78 8.91 7.98
C ASP A 210 -6.91 9.93 7.24
N SER A 211 -7.38 11.19 7.13
CA SER A 211 -6.61 12.31 6.57
C SER A 211 -6.16 12.11 5.12
N MET A 212 -6.90 11.28 4.39
CA MET A 212 -6.75 11.07 2.96
C MET A 212 -7.92 11.70 2.22
N GLY A 213 -7.67 12.15 1.00
CA GLY A 213 -8.72 12.65 0.13
C GLY A 213 -8.35 12.42 -1.33
N SER A 214 -9.22 12.82 -2.25
CA SER A 214 -8.91 12.78 -3.67
C SER A 214 -9.66 13.84 -4.44
N PHE A 215 -9.09 14.26 -5.57
CA PHE A 215 -9.73 15.19 -6.50
C PHE A 215 -9.43 14.78 -7.95
N MET A 216 -10.23 15.30 -8.87
CA MET A 216 -10.00 15.17 -10.30
C MET A 216 -9.17 16.35 -10.79
N LEU A 217 -8.17 16.09 -11.62
CA LEU A 217 -7.33 17.11 -12.24
C LEU A 217 -7.17 16.84 -13.74
N LEU A 218 -7.22 17.89 -14.54
CA LEU A 218 -6.72 17.88 -15.92
C LEU A 218 -5.32 18.53 -15.90
N PRO A 219 -4.24 17.75 -15.82
CA PRO A 219 -2.89 18.28 -15.62
C PRO A 219 -2.38 18.98 -16.89
N ARG A 220 -1.66 20.08 -16.69
CA ARG A 220 -1.03 20.90 -17.73
C ARG A 220 0.46 21.02 -17.44
N ARG A 221 1.30 20.47 -18.32
CA ARG A 221 2.76 20.42 -18.13
C ARG A 221 3.38 21.80 -17.93
N ASP A 222 2.88 22.81 -18.64
CA ASP A 222 3.43 24.17 -18.62
C ASP A 222 2.89 25.01 -17.45
N ALA A 223 2.10 24.42 -16.55
CA ALA A 223 1.58 25.09 -15.37
C ALA A 223 2.37 24.74 -14.11
N THR A 224 2.45 25.71 -13.20
CA THR A 224 3.02 25.52 -11.86
C THR A 224 1.91 25.18 -10.89
N TYR A 225 2.04 24.04 -10.21
CA TYR A 225 1.07 23.56 -9.22
C TYR A 225 1.60 23.66 -7.81
N LYS A 226 0.71 24.03 -6.89
CA LYS A 226 1.05 24.20 -5.48
C LYS A 226 -0.17 23.93 -4.61
N ALA A 227 0.01 23.15 -3.56
CA ALA A 227 -1.03 22.95 -2.56
C ALA A 227 -0.89 23.98 -1.45
N VAL A 228 -1.97 24.69 -1.15
CA VAL A 228 -2.03 25.72 -0.12
C VAL A 228 -3.08 25.30 0.91
N LEU A 229 -2.64 25.07 2.14
CA LEU A 229 -3.53 24.72 3.25
C LEU A 229 -4.20 25.97 3.84
N SER A 230 -5.31 25.78 4.56
CA SER A 230 -6.06 26.88 5.19
C SER A 230 -5.25 27.65 6.24
N ASN A 231 -4.19 27.04 6.79
CA ASN A 231 -3.23 27.70 7.67
C ASN A 231 -2.12 28.46 6.92
N GLY A 232 -2.21 28.58 5.60
CA GLY A 232 -1.25 29.25 4.73
C GLY A 232 0.01 28.45 4.41
N ARG A 233 0.15 27.22 4.91
CA ARG A 233 1.30 26.36 4.58
C ARG A 233 1.20 25.84 3.17
N GLU A 234 2.36 25.75 2.53
CA GLU A 234 2.46 25.45 1.13
C GLU A 234 3.27 24.17 0.90
N PHE A 235 2.82 23.36 -0.07
CA PHE A 235 3.44 22.09 -0.43
C PHE A 235 3.58 21.97 -1.94
N SER A 236 4.69 21.39 -2.39
CA SER A 236 4.91 21.06 -3.79
C SER A 236 3.94 19.98 -4.26
N PHE A 237 3.57 20.05 -5.54
CA PHE A 237 2.76 19.03 -6.19
C PHE A 237 3.62 17.99 -6.92
N CYS A 238 3.03 16.87 -7.35
CA CYS A 238 3.73 15.85 -8.13
C CYS A 238 4.06 16.33 -9.56
N PRO A 239 5.11 15.79 -10.19
CA PRO A 239 5.47 16.14 -11.57
C PRO A 239 4.41 15.68 -12.58
N ILE A 240 4.43 16.31 -13.76
CA ILE A 240 3.55 15.99 -14.89
C ILE A 240 4.41 15.57 -16.08
N GLU A 241 4.19 14.33 -16.52
CA GLU A 241 4.83 13.75 -17.69
C GLU A 241 4.23 14.28 -18.98
N ALA A 242 5.09 14.45 -20.00
CA ALA A 242 4.69 15.01 -21.28
C ALA A 242 3.81 14.05 -22.11
N SER A 243 4.05 12.75 -21.97
CA SER A 243 3.34 11.66 -22.65
C SER A 243 3.46 10.40 -21.80
N GLY A 244 2.52 9.47 -21.97
CA GLY A 244 2.42 8.25 -21.20
C GLY A 244 1.01 7.65 -21.26
N LEU A 245 0.77 6.62 -20.46
CA LEU A 245 -0.56 6.05 -20.28
C LEU A 245 -1.10 6.44 -18.90
N ALA A 246 -2.37 6.82 -18.84
CA ALA A 246 -3.05 7.04 -17.56
C ALA A 246 -4.07 5.94 -17.30
N LEU A 247 -4.16 5.51 -16.05
CA LEU A 247 -5.15 4.56 -15.56
C LEU A 247 -6.00 5.24 -14.47
N ARG A 248 -7.32 5.03 -14.52
CA ARG A 248 -8.26 5.54 -13.53
C ARG A 248 -9.32 4.51 -13.20
N LEU A 249 -9.68 4.32 -11.93
CA LEU A 249 -10.85 3.54 -11.53
C LEU A 249 -12.09 4.41 -11.67
N ASN A 250 -12.99 3.99 -12.56
CA ASN A 250 -14.27 4.65 -12.76
C ASN A 250 -15.33 4.13 -11.79
N LYS A 251 -15.36 2.81 -11.55
CA LYS A 251 -16.36 2.18 -10.71
C LYS A 251 -15.82 0.93 -10.03
N GLN A 252 -16.18 0.75 -8.78
CA GLN A 252 -16.00 -0.49 -8.04
C GLN A 252 -17.37 -1.05 -7.65
N THR A 253 -17.51 -2.37 -7.77
CA THR A 253 -18.63 -3.16 -7.30
C THR A 253 -18.09 -4.41 -6.62
N GLU A 254 -18.94 -5.21 -5.98
CA GLU A 254 -18.53 -6.51 -5.43
C GLU A 254 -18.08 -7.51 -6.52
N GLN A 255 -18.50 -7.30 -7.76
CA GLN A 255 -18.22 -8.23 -8.87
C GLN A 255 -17.03 -7.81 -9.72
N PHE A 256 -16.87 -6.52 -9.97
CA PHE A 256 -15.85 -6.00 -10.87
C PHE A 256 -15.35 -4.59 -10.49
N LEU A 257 -14.13 -4.31 -10.93
CA LEU A 257 -13.49 -3.01 -11.04
C LEU A 257 -13.55 -2.56 -12.50
N ASP A 258 -14.04 -1.35 -12.76
CA ASP A 258 -14.09 -0.74 -14.10
C ASP A 258 -13.02 0.34 -14.20
N PHE A 259 -11.97 0.06 -14.97
CA PHE A 259 -10.87 0.96 -15.23
C PHE A 259 -11.04 1.68 -16.55
N GLN A 260 -10.59 2.94 -16.61
CA GLN A 260 -10.39 3.69 -17.84
C GLN A 260 -8.90 3.85 -18.09
N LEU A 261 -8.44 3.36 -19.23
CA LEU A 261 -7.11 3.61 -19.75
C LEU A 261 -7.20 4.72 -20.78
N SER A 262 -6.25 5.65 -20.74
CA SER A 262 -6.21 6.80 -21.64
C SER A 262 -4.79 7.08 -22.11
N GLN A 263 -4.65 7.55 -23.34
CA GLN A 263 -3.42 8.06 -23.94
C GLN A 263 -3.64 9.50 -24.43
N PRO A 264 -2.56 10.28 -24.66
CA PRO A 264 -2.66 11.61 -25.24
C PRO A 264 -3.43 11.63 -26.57
N ASN A 265 -4.13 12.73 -26.83
CA ASN A 265 -4.84 12.92 -28.09
C ASN A 265 -3.84 13.02 -29.25
N GLY A 266 -4.08 12.27 -30.32
CA GLY A 266 -3.21 12.23 -31.50
C GLY A 266 -2.20 11.08 -31.50
N ASP A 267 -2.03 10.38 -30.38
CA ASP A 267 -1.21 9.17 -30.34
C ASP A 267 -1.82 8.06 -31.19
N LYS A 268 -0.94 7.31 -31.87
CA LYS A 268 -1.36 6.18 -32.70
C LYS A 268 -2.11 5.14 -31.86
N PRO A 269 -3.11 4.45 -32.43
CA PRO A 269 -3.73 3.31 -31.76
C PRO A 269 -2.66 2.28 -31.37
N GLN A 270 -2.72 1.77 -30.14
CA GLN A 270 -1.78 0.77 -29.63
C GLN A 270 -2.49 -0.31 -28.83
N THR A 271 -1.97 -1.52 -28.85
CA THR A 271 -2.49 -2.62 -28.03
C THR A 271 -1.91 -2.51 -26.62
N VAL A 272 -2.77 -2.40 -25.62
CA VAL A 272 -2.41 -2.37 -24.20
C VAL A 272 -2.87 -3.64 -23.52
N ARG A 273 -2.11 -4.06 -22.49
CA ARG A 273 -2.46 -5.20 -21.64
C ARG A 273 -2.49 -4.76 -20.18
N LEU A 274 -3.65 -4.90 -19.55
CA LEU A 274 -3.85 -4.71 -18.12
C LEU A 274 -3.71 -6.05 -17.41
N VAL A 275 -2.90 -6.10 -16.36
CA VAL A 275 -2.61 -7.32 -15.59
C VAL A 275 -2.94 -7.07 -14.12
N GLY A 276 -3.91 -7.79 -13.58
CA GLY A 276 -4.24 -7.75 -12.15
C GLY A 276 -3.41 -8.77 -11.40
N ARG A 277 -2.64 -8.32 -10.40
CA ARG A 277 -1.83 -9.19 -9.54
C ARG A 277 -2.24 -9.05 -8.09
N MET A 278 -2.38 -10.17 -7.39
CA MET A 278 -2.58 -10.20 -5.94
C MET A 278 -1.55 -11.15 -5.33
N ARG A 279 -0.81 -10.67 -4.31
CA ARG A 279 0.21 -11.45 -3.61
C ARG A 279 1.22 -12.14 -4.56
N GLY A 280 1.63 -11.42 -5.61
CA GLY A 280 2.56 -11.91 -6.62
C GLY A 280 1.97 -12.85 -7.68
N MET A 281 0.73 -13.31 -7.53
CA MET A 281 0.04 -14.13 -8.54
C MET A 281 -0.73 -13.24 -9.50
N THR A 282 -0.70 -13.57 -10.80
CA THR A 282 -1.59 -12.96 -11.78
C THR A 282 -2.99 -13.55 -11.63
N CYS A 283 -3.98 -12.71 -11.33
CA CYS A 283 -5.36 -13.14 -11.12
C CYS A 283 -6.22 -12.98 -12.38
N CYS A 284 -5.95 -11.95 -13.18
CA CYS A 284 -6.72 -11.68 -14.40
C CYS A 284 -5.92 -10.81 -15.36
N THR A 285 -6.23 -10.93 -16.65
CA THR A 285 -5.59 -10.13 -17.71
C THR A 285 -6.63 -9.61 -18.69
N ALA A 286 -6.40 -8.43 -19.24
CA ALA A 286 -7.23 -7.89 -20.30
C ALA A 286 -6.34 -7.25 -21.37
N THR A 287 -6.60 -7.56 -22.63
CA THR A 287 -5.92 -6.93 -23.76
C THR A 287 -6.93 -6.09 -24.52
N ALA A 288 -6.59 -4.85 -24.82
CA ALA A 288 -7.46 -3.93 -25.53
C ALA A 288 -6.66 -3.08 -26.51
N THR A 289 -7.27 -2.69 -27.63
CA THR A 289 -6.73 -1.63 -28.48
C THR A 289 -7.11 -0.28 -27.89
N LEU A 290 -6.11 0.49 -27.48
CA LEU A 290 -6.26 1.83 -26.98
C LEU A 290 -6.21 2.82 -28.15
N HIS A 291 -7.30 3.55 -28.35
CA HIS A 291 -7.40 4.65 -29.30
C HIS A 291 -8.03 5.85 -28.59
N GLY A 292 -7.18 6.70 -28.01
CA GLY A 292 -7.58 7.77 -27.10
C GLY A 292 -7.94 7.24 -25.70
N SER A 293 -9.06 6.51 -25.57
CA SER A 293 -9.41 5.86 -24.30
C SER A 293 -10.17 4.54 -24.48
N VAL A 294 -10.05 3.63 -23.51
CA VAL A 294 -10.79 2.37 -23.46
C VAL A 294 -11.18 2.03 -22.02
N ARG A 295 -12.34 1.38 -21.84
CA ARG A 295 -12.74 0.85 -20.54
C ARG A 295 -12.43 -0.64 -20.43
N VAL A 296 -11.91 -1.05 -19.27
CA VAL A 296 -11.53 -2.43 -18.97
C VAL A 296 -12.15 -2.83 -17.64
N ARG A 297 -13.00 -3.86 -17.65
CA ARG A 297 -13.56 -4.44 -16.44
C ARG A 297 -12.76 -5.64 -15.99
N MET A 298 -12.27 -5.59 -14.76
CA MET A 298 -11.57 -6.69 -14.10
C MET A 298 -12.44 -7.28 -12.99
N PRO A 299 -12.58 -8.61 -12.87
CA PRO A 299 -13.34 -9.23 -11.80
C PRO A 299 -12.64 -9.04 -10.44
N VAL A 300 -13.41 -8.88 -9.37
CA VAL A 300 -12.88 -8.74 -7.99
C VAL A 300 -12.49 -10.10 -7.40
N ALA A 301 -13.16 -11.17 -7.81
CA ALA A 301 -12.77 -12.55 -7.51
C ALA A 301 -11.97 -13.14 -8.69
N PRO A 302 -10.98 -14.01 -8.43
CA PRO A 302 -10.37 -14.80 -9.49
C PRO A 302 -11.44 -15.60 -10.24
N LEU A 303 -11.33 -15.64 -11.57
CA LEU A 303 -12.18 -16.46 -12.45
C LEU A 303 -11.89 -17.95 -12.25
#